data_AF-A0A3M7D5Y0-F1
#
_entry.id   AF-A0A3M7D5Y0-F1
#
_cell.length_a   1.000
_cell.length_b   1.000
_cell.length_c   1.000
_cell.angle_alpha   90.00
_cell.angle_beta   90.00
_cell.angle_gamma   90.00
#
_symmetry.space_group_name_H-M   'P 1'
#
loop_
_entity.id
_entity.type
_entity.pdbx_description
1 polymer ?
#
loop_
_entity_poly.entity_id
_entity_poly.type
_entity_poly.pdbx_seq_one_letter_code
_entity_poly.pdbx_strand_id
1 'polypeptide(L)'
;MTGTDKVNVVVQNKLSNNVAVCRTDYPGTESETVPVNALPGSTSNLTCPDADNYYKWQGGHTSAQYYVNPAGVSVDNACQWGSDANPWGNFAPLNLGVGYSNGAAWLSIFQNLPTTSQKLDFAVEITGDGLSGTCKYSNGQYCSGENYDQCSSSTGCTVSLSSGTATIVFSDS
;
A
#
# COMPACT_ATOMS: atom_id res chain seq x y z
N MET A 1 5.01 -5.63 -16.19
CA MET A 1 3.61 -5.77 -16.64
C MET A 1 2.75 -4.93 -15.71
N THR A 2 1.93 -4.02 -16.24
CA THR A 2 1.22 -2.98 -15.48
C THR A 2 -0.06 -3.43 -14.78
N GLY A 3 -0.36 -4.74 -14.75
CA GLY A 3 -1.62 -5.21 -14.18
C GLY A 3 -2.81 -4.93 -15.09
N THR A 4 -4.01 -4.77 -14.52
CA THR A 4 -5.23 -4.41 -15.25
C THR A 4 -5.11 -3.06 -15.99
N ASP A 5 -5.79 -2.89 -17.12
CA ASP A 5 -5.93 -1.61 -17.83
C ASP A 5 -7.14 -0.79 -17.35
N LYS A 6 -7.98 -1.36 -16.49
CA LYS A 6 -9.24 -0.75 -16.04
C LYS A 6 -9.06 0.28 -14.93
N VAL A 7 -8.08 0.05 -14.06
CA VAL A 7 -7.81 0.88 -12.90
C VAL A 7 -6.34 1.22 -12.84
N ASN A 8 -6.04 2.51 -12.73
CA ASN A 8 -4.71 2.99 -12.39
C ASN A 8 -4.60 3.17 -10.88
N VAL A 9 -3.54 2.62 -10.28
CA VAL A 9 -3.25 2.80 -8.86
C VAL A 9 -1.94 3.56 -8.73
N VAL A 10 -1.99 4.72 -8.07
CA VAL A 10 -0.82 5.58 -7.90
C VAL A 10 -0.61 5.93 -6.45
N VAL A 11 0.64 6.21 -6.09
CA VAL A 11 1.02 6.81 -4.82
C VAL A 11 1.39 8.26 -5.07
N GLN A 12 0.81 9.18 -4.30
CA GLN A 12 1.16 10.60 -4.30
C GLN A 12 1.80 10.96 -2.96
N ASN A 13 3.06 11.38 -2.99
CA ASN A 13 3.74 11.82 -1.78
C ASN A 13 3.68 13.34 -1.62
N LYS A 14 2.97 13.83 -0.61
CA LYS A 14 2.89 15.25 -0.25
C LYS A 14 3.85 15.65 0.87
N LEU A 15 4.61 14.71 1.41
CA LEU A 15 5.61 14.95 2.44
C LEU A 15 6.84 15.67 1.86
N SER A 16 7.64 16.26 2.76
CA SER A 16 8.94 16.86 2.42
C SER A 16 10.06 15.83 2.24
N ASN A 17 9.86 14.59 2.70
CA ASN A 17 10.79 13.47 2.60
C ASN A 17 10.31 12.41 1.62
N ASN A 18 11.22 11.58 1.11
CA ASN A 18 10.84 10.43 0.28
C ASN A 18 10.12 9.37 1.12
N VAL A 19 9.29 8.55 0.46
CA VAL A 19 8.71 7.34 1.05
C VAL A 19 8.98 6.19 0.10
N ALA A 20 9.74 5.20 0.56
CA ALA A 20 9.99 3.98 -0.18
C ALA A 20 8.83 3.00 0.03
N VAL A 21 8.23 2.55 -1.07
CA VAL A 21 7.16 1.55 -1.09
C VAL A 21 7.72 0.31 -1.78
N CYS A 22 7.93 -0.76 -1.02
CA CYS A 22 8.60 -1.97 -1.51
C CYS A 22 7.59 -3.08 -1.77
N ARG A 23 7.75 -3.85 -2.84
CA ARG A 23 6.91 -5.02 -3.14
C ARG A 23 7.76 -6.28 -3.20
N THR A 24 7.23 -7.38 -2.66
CA THR A 24 7.75 -8.72 -2.92
C THR A 24 7.50 -9.10 -4.39
N ASP A 25 8.50 -9.70 -5.05
CA ASP A 25 8.36 -10.11 -6.44
C ASP A 25 7.76 -11.51 -6.55
N TYR A 26 6.45 -11.60 -6.84
CA TYR A 26 5.79 -12.87 -7.17
C TYR A 26 5.31 -12.91 -8.64
N PRO A 27 5.58 -13.99 -9.41
CA PRO A 27 6.41 -15.16 -9.08
C PRO A 27 7.91 -14.87 -9.24
N GLY A 28 8.66 -14.95 -8.15
CA GLY A 28 10.07 -14.59 -8.11
C GLY A 28 10.69 -14.89 -6.76
N THR A 29 11.55 -13.99 -6.27
CA THR A 29 12.19 -14.10 -4.96
C THR A 29 11.29 -13.51 -3.86
N GLU A 30 11.24 -14.13 -2.68
CA GLU A 30 10.55 -13.58 -1.48
C GLU A 30 11.19 -12.30 -0.92
N SER A 31 12.19 -11.75 -1.62
CA SER A 31 12.82 -10.47 -1.29
C SER A 31 12.01 -9.31 -1.88
N GLU A 32 11.89 -8.22 -1.12
CA GLU A 32 11.14 -7.00 -1.48
C GLU A 32 11.88 -6.14 -2.50
N THR A 33 12.21 -6.70 -3.66
CA THR A 33 13.18 -6.13 -4.61
C THR A 33 12.59 -5.19 -5.65
N VAL A 34 11.28 -4.88 -5.58
CA VAL A 34 10.64 -3.94 -6.50
C VAL A 34 10.33 -2.63 -5.76
N PRO A 35 11.29 -1.69 -5.69
CA PRO A 35 11.10 -0.42 -5.02
C PRO A 35 10.32 0.57 -5.88
N VAL A 36 9.37 1.25 -5.24
CA VAL A 36 8.81 2.52 -5.73
C VAL A 36 9.24 3.61 -4.76
N ASN A 37 10.12 4.50 -5.21
CA ASN A 37 10.57 5.63 -4.40
C ASN A 37 9.68 6.84 -4.67
N ALA A 38 8.66 7.06 -3.83
CA ALA A 38 7.83 8.24 -3.93
C ALA A 38 8.61 9.45 -3.39
N LEU A 39 9.23 10.21 -4.30
CA LEU A 39 9.94 11.44 -3.97
C LEU A 39 8.97 12.54 -3.48
N PRO A 40 9.45 13.55 -2.74
CA PRO A 40 8.64 14.68 -2.31
C PRO A 40 7.88 15.33 -3.48
N GLY A 41 6.57 15.54 -3.31
CA GLY A 41 5.69 16.13 -4.31
C GLY A 41 5.43 15.29 -5.56
N SER A 42 5.93 14.06 -5.63
CA SER A 42 5.82 13.20 -6.81
C SER A 42 4.60 12.27 -6.76
N THR A 43 4.20 11.81 -7.95
CA THR A 43 3.23 10.72 -8.12
C THR A 43 3.92 9.57 -8.84
N SER A 44 3.80 8.35 -8.30
CA SER A 44 4.40 7.14 -8.84
C SER A 44 3.36 6.05 -9.02
N ASN A 45 3.44 5.27 -10.11
CA ASN A 45 2.50 4.18 -10.34
C ASN A 45 2.82 2.97 -9.45
N LEU A 46 1.77 2.33 -8.94
CA LEU A 46 1.84 0.98 -8.37
C LEU A 46 1.29 -0.02 -9.38
N THR A 47 1.81 -1.24 -9.35
CA THR A 47 1.21 -2.34 -10.13
C THR A 47 -0.08 -2.79 -9.44
N CYS A 48 -1.15 -3.00 -10.21
CA CYS A 48 -2.40 -3.59 -9.73
C CYS A 48 -2.62 -4.95 -10.41
N PRO A 49 -2.09 -6.06 -9.85
CA PRO A 49 -2.20 -7.38 -10.47
C PRO A 49 -3.65 -7.77 -10.71
N ASP A 50 -3.96 -8.23 -11.92
CA ASP A 50 -5.26 -8.79 -12.26
C ASP A 50 -5.29 -10.26 -11.88
N ALA A 51 -6.00 -10.59 -10.80
CA ALA A 51 -6.10 -11.91 -10.23
C ALA A 51 -6.56 -12.99 -11.23
N ASP A 52 -7.27 -12.63 -12.30
CA ASP A 52 -7.74 -13.57 -13.33
C ASP A 52 -6.67 -13.83 -14.40
N ASN A 53 -5.82 -12.83 -14.67
CA ASN A 53 -4.81 -12.84 -15.74
C ASN A 53 -3.35 -12.86 -15.23
N TYR A 54 -3.14 -12.85 -13.92
CA TYR A 54 -1.82 -12.86 -13.27
C TYR A 54 -1.48 -14.27 -12.76
N TYR A 55 -0.23 -14.45 -12.30
CA TYR A 55 0.27 -15.74 -11.81
C TYR A 55 -0.66 -16.31 -10.73
N LYS A 56 -1.05 -17.59 -10.87
CA LYS A 56 -1.82 -18.32 -9.86
C LYS A 56 -0.88 -19.16 -9.03
N TRP A 57 -0.66 -18.80 -7.77
CA TRP A 57 0.15 -19.61 -6.87
C TRP A 57 -0.71 -20.72 -6.25
N GLN A 58 -0.40 -21.98 -6.53
CA GLN A 58 -1.16 -23.16 -6.06
C GLN A 58 -2.68 -23.08 -6.32
N GLY A 59 -3.10 -22.40 -7.39
CA GLY A 59 -4.52 -22.19 -7.71
C GLY A 59 -5.19 -21.02 -6.97
N GLY A 60 -4.45 -20.32 -6.10
CA GLY A 60 -4.87 -19.06 -5.47
C GLY A 60 -4.64 -17.85 -6.36
N HIS A 61 -5.54 -16.87 -6.26
CA HIS A 61 -5.40 -15.56 -6.88
C HIS A 61 -4.29 -14.75 -6.20
N THR A 62 -3.47 -14.05 -6.97
CA THR A 62 -2.35 -13.27 -6.44
C THR A 62 -2.70 -11.77 -6.43
N SER A 63 -2.61 -11.14 -5.27
CA SER A 63 -2.59 -9.68 -5.11
C SER A 63 -1.16 -9.20 -4.87
N ALA A 64 -0.92 -7.90 -5.03
CA ALA A 64 0.32 -7.27 -4.62
C ALA A 64 0.17 -6.76 -3.18
N GLN A 65 1.12 -7.15 -2.33
CA GLN A 65 1.34 -6.51 -1.04
C GLN A 65 2.53 -5.56 -1.16
N TYR A 66 2.34 -4.32 -0.73
CA TYR A 66 3.40 -3.32 -0.67
C TYR A 66 3.66 -2.92 0.78
N TYR A 67 4.93 -2.82 1.14
CA TYR A 67 5.43 -2.36 2.43
C TYR A 67 5.70 -0.86 2.35
N VAL A 68 5.01 -0.07 3.17
CA VAL A 68 5.18 1.39 3.24
C VAL A 68 6.12 1.71 4.39
N ASN A 69 7.31 2.22 4.03
CA ASN A 69 8.39 2.47 4.97
C ASN A 69 8.30 3.85 5.63
N PRO A 70 8.98 4.06 6.77
CA PRO A 70 9.09 5.38 7.39
C PRO A 70 9.65 6.43 6.41
N ALA A 71 9.17 7.66 6.54
CA ALA A 71 9.60 8.75 5.66
C ALA A 71 11.10 9.06 5.85
N GLY A 72 11.79 9.36 4.75
CA GLY A 72 13.22 9.67 4.76
C GLY A 72 14.15 8.45 4.77
N VAL A 73 13.63 7.22 4.88
CA VAL A 73 14.45 6.01 4.73
C VAL A 73 14.80 5.83 3.25
N SER A 74 16.09 5.69 2.94
CA SER A 74 16.55 5.47 1.56
C SER A 74 16.04 4.13 1.02
N VAL A 75 15.82 4.05 -0.29
CA VAL A 75 15.39 2.82 -0.96
C VAL A 75 16.31 1.63 -0.66
N ASP A 76 17.63 1.89 -0.66
CA ASP A 76 18.66 0.88 -0.38
C ASP A 76 18.56 0.26 1.00
N ASN A 77 17.97 0.97 1.98
CA ASN A 77 17.69 0.44 3.31
C ASN A 77 16.26 -0.08 3.41
N ALA A 78 15.31 0.68 2.88
CA ALA A 78 13.88 0.45 3.04
C ALA A 78 13.39 -0.84 2.39
N CYS A 79 14.01 -1.27 1.29
CA CYS A 79 13.64 -2.49 0.58
C CYS A 79 14.60 -3.66 0.91
N GLN A 80 15.11 -3.67 2.14
CA GLN A 80 15.92 -4.75 2.71
C GLN A 80 15.23 -5.29 3.95
N TRP A 81 15.67 -6.47 4.42
CA TRP A 81 15.17 -7.02 5.67
C TRP A 81 15.46 -6.07 6.84
N GLY A 82 14.41 -5.64 7.53
CA GLY A 82 14.46 -4.77 8.69
C GLY A 82 14.43 -5.52 10.01
N SER A 83 14.14 -4.78 11.08
CA SER A 83 13.96 -5.30 12.44
C SER A 83 13.04 -4.38 13.23
N ASP A 84 12.71 -4.73 14.49
CA ASP A 84 11.92 -3.83 15.34
C ASP A 84 12.64 -2.49 15.60
N ALA A 85 13.97 -2.49 15.69
CA ALA A 85 14.77 -1.27 15.84
C ALA A 85 14.88 -0.46 14.53
N ASN A 86 14.74 -1.11 13.38
CA ASN A 86 14.78 -0.51 12.05
C ASN A 86 13.53 -0.98 11.27
N PRO A 87 12.35 -0.38 11.54
CA PRO A 87 11.07 -0.89 11.07
C PRO A 87 10.84 -0.52 9.60
N TRP A 88 11.57 -1.20 8.73
CA TRP A 88 11.47 -1.08 7.29
C TRP A 88 11.53 -2.45 6.62
N GLY A 89 11.29 -2.48 5.31
CA GLY A 89 11.13 -3.67 4.51
C GLY A 89 10.06 -4.59 5.08
N ASN A 90 10.44 -5.83 5.39
CA ASN A 90 9.52 -6.82 5.97
C ASN A 90 8.99 -6.41 7.36
N PHE A 91 9.69 -5.50 8.05
CA PHE A 91 9.28 -4.88 9.32
C PHE A 91 8.63 -3.51 9.15
N ALA A 92 8.30 -3.08 7.92
CA ALA A 92 7.60 -1.83 7.68
C ALA A 92 6.27 -1.80 8.47
N PRO A 93 5.90 -0.68 9.10
CA PRO A 93 4.70 -0.57 9.94
C PRO A 93 3.38 -0.87 9.22
N LEU A 94 3.31 -0.52 7.93
CA LEU A 94 2.06 -0.48 7.18
C LEU A 94 2.20 -1.24 5.86
N ASN A 95 1.16 -2.01 5.54
CA ASN A 95 1.00 -2.70 4.28
C ASN A 95 -0.14 -2.10 3.46
N LEU A 96 0.07 -2.08 2.14
CA LEU A 96 -0.97 -1.83 1.16
C LEU A 96 -1.30 -3.14 0.44
N GLY A 97 -2.57 -3.50 0.40
CA GLY A 97 -3.09 -4.57 -0.45
C GLY A 97 -3.61 -3.96 -1.74
N VAL A 98 -3.15 -4.45 -2.89
CA VAL A 98 -3.60 -3.99 -4.20
C VAL A 98 -3.83 -5.18 -5.12
N GLY A 99 -5.04 -5.36 -5.63
CA GLY A 99 -5.32 -6.38 -6.63
C GLY A 99 -6.64 -6.14 -7.33
N TYR A 100 -6.75 -6.58 -8.58
CA TYR A 100 -7.98 -6.49 -9.36
C TYR A 100 -8.62 -7.87 -9.47
N SER A 101 -9.89 -7.99 -9.12
CA SER A 101 -10.65 -9.23 -9.23
C SER A 101 -12.15 -8.93 -9.28
N ASN A 102 -12.93 -9.81 -9.91
CA ASN A 102 -14.39 -9.67 -9.97
C ASN A 102 -14.87 -8.31 -10.51
N GLY A 103 -14.12 -7.71 -11.46
CA GLY A 103 -14.49 -6.45 -12.09
C GLY A 103 -14.15 -5.18 -11.30
N ALA A 104 -13.37 -5.27 -10.21
CA ALA A 104 -12.91 -4.12 -9.45
C ALA A 104 -11.50 -4.30 -8.90
N ALA A 105 -10.78 -3.19 -8.72
CA ALA A 105 -9.61 -3.13 -7.86
C ALA A 105 -10.04 -3.11 -6.40
N TRP A 106 -9.34 -3.86 -5.56
CA TRP A 106 -9.47 -3.90 -4.11
C TRP A 106 -8.20 -3.34 -3.49
N LEU A 107 -8.36 -2.30 -2.68
CA LEU A 107 -7.28 -1.50 -2.12
C LEU A 107 -7.42 -1.49 -0.60
N SER A 108 -6.41 -1.96 0.10
CA SER A 108 -6.42 -2.08 1.56
C SER A 108 -5.27 -1.32 2.19
N ILE A 109 -5.50 -0.71 3.35
CA ILE A 109 -4.48 -0.17 4.25
C ILE A 109 -4.57 -0.95 5.55
N PHE A 110 -3.49 -1.61 5.98
CA PHE A 110 -3.50 -2.42 7.21
C PHE A 110 -2.14 -2.51 7.88
N GLN A 111 -2.15 -2.79 9.18
CA GLN A 111 -0.93 -2.99 9.98
C GLN A 111 -0.22 -4.27 9.55
N ASN A 112 1.11 -4.22 9.53
CA ASN A 112 1.96 -5.40 9.32
C ASN A 112 2.06 -6.28 10.59
N LEU A 113 0.91 -6.78 11.06
CA LEU A 113 0.83 -7.74 12.16
C LEU A 113 0.98 -9.19 11.64
N PRO A 114 1.56 -10.09 12.45
CA PRO A 114 2.11 -9.87 13.80
C PRO A 114 3.57 -9.37 13.79
N THR A 115 4.15 -9.10 12.62
CA THR A 115 5.58 -8.77 12.46
C THR A 115 6.01 -7.53 13.23
N THR A 116 5.21 -6.46 13.21
CA THR A 116 5.54 -5.20 13.88
C THR A 116 4.30 -4.47 14.43
N SER A 117 4.46 -3.87 15.61
CA SER A 117 3.49 -2.95 16.21
C SER A 117 3.88 -1.48 16.04
N GLN A 118 5.03 -1.21 15.40
CA GLN A 118 5.50 0.14 15.07
C GLN A 118 4.48 0.85 14.19
N LYS A 119 4.52 2.18 14.17
CA LYS A 119 3.55 3.05 13.50
C LYS A 119 4.30 4.03 12.59
N LEU A 120 3.67 4.41 11.48
CA LEU A 120 4.17 5.53 10.69
C LEU A 120 3.80 6.83 11.39
N ASP A 121 4.61 7.85 11.16
CA ASP A 121 4.42 9.22 11.66
C ASP A 121 3.63 10.11 10.67
N PHE A 122 3.29 9.59 9.49
CA PHE A 122 2.48 10.27 8.48
C PHE A 122 1.16 9.54 8.17
N ALA A 123 0.22 10.26 7.58
CA ALA A 123 -1.07 9.72 7.15
C ALA A 123 -1.00 9.07 5.76
N VAL A 124 -1.80 8.02 5.58
CA VAL A 124 -1.99 7.33 4.29
C VAL A 124 -3.47 7.27 3.98
N GLU A 125 -3.91 7.80 2.84
CA GLU A 125 -5.34 7.87 2.49
C GLU A 125 -5.59 7.38 1.06
N ILE A 126 -6.58 6.50 0.87
CA ILE A 126 -7.03 6.13 -0.47
C ILE A 126 -8.09 7.12 -0.92
N THR A 127 -7.81 7.81 -2.03
CA THR A 127 -8.69 8.81 -2.66
C THR A 127 -8.95 8.45 -4.12
N GLY A 128 -10.09 8.86 -4.64
CA GLY A 128 -10.49 8.58 -6.02
C GLY A 128 -11.99 8.70 -6.22
N ASP A 129 -12.41 9.01 -7.44
CA ASP A 129 -13.82 9.09 -7.79
C ASP A 129 -14.42 7.68 -7.90
N GLY A 130 -15.59 7.46 -7.30
CA GLY A 130 -16.29 6.18 -7.40
C GLY A 130 -15.72 5.06 -6.52
N LEU A 131 -14.91 5.39 -5.52
CA LEU A 131 -14.54 4.43 -4.47
C LEU A 131 -15.78 3.94 -3.72
N SER A 132 -15.77 2.66 -3.33
CA SER A 132 -16.85 2.04 -2.56
C SER A 132 -17.02 2.59 -1.13
N GLY A 133 -16.08 3.43 -0.68
CA GLY A 133 -16.04 3.99 0.66
C GLY A 133 -14.73 4.76 0.89
N THR A 134 -14.42 4.99 2.15
CA THR A 134 -13.22 5.71 2.59
C THR A 134 -12.28 4.77 3.34
N CYS A 135 -10.97 5.03 3.25
CA CYS A 135 -9.97 4.27 3.99
C CYS A 135 -8.72 5.12 4.21
N LYS A 136 -8.38 5.33 5.49
CA LYS A 136 -7.27 6.19 5.91
C LYS A 136 -6.55 5.61 7.11
N TYR A 137 -5.23 5.71 7.09
CA TYR A 137 -4.39 5.61 8.26
C TYR A 137 -3.94 7.01 8.70
N SER A 138 -4.04 7.32 9.99
CA SER A 138 -3.45 8.53 10.59
C SER A 138 -3.33 8.32 12.10
N ASN A 139 -2.25 8.84 12.69
CA ASN A 139 -2.03 8.82 14.15
C ASN A 139 -2.21 7.42 14.78
N GLY A 140 -1.70 6.38 14.09
CA GLY A 140 -1.75 4.99 14.55
C GLY A 140 -3.09 4.28 14.41
N GLN A 141 -4.11 4.94 13.85
CA GLN A 141 -5.45 4.41 13.61
C GLN A 141 -5.68 4.17 12.12
N TYR A 142 -6.42 3.11 11.81
CA TYR A 142 -6.97 2.78 10.50
C TYR A 142 -8.47 3.05 10.56
N CYS A 143 -8.94 4.02 9.79
CA CYS A 143 -10.29 4.53 9.82
C CYS A 143 -11.01 4.34 8.48
N SER A 144 -12.27 3.93 8.57
CA SER A 144 -13.23 3.82 7.47
C SER A 144 -14.57 4.44 7.86
N GLY A 145 -15.60 4.25 7.03
CA GLY A 145 -16.92 4.85 7.21
C GLY A 145 -16.99 6.24 6.57
N GLU A 146 -18.17 6.66 6.15
CA GLU A 146 -18.35 7.87 5.33
C GLU A 146 -17.65 9.12 5.89
N ASN A 147 -17.54 9.20 7.22
CA ASN A 147 -16.89 10.31 7.94
C ASN A 147 -15.59 9.93 8.67
N TYR A 148 -14.95 8.81 8.30
CA TYR A 148 -13.79 8.24 9.01
C TYR A 148 -14.07 7.94 10.49
N ASP A 149 -15.30 7.58 10.83
CA ASP A 149 -15.79 7.37 12.19
C ASP A 149 -15.54 5.95 12.72
N GLN A 150 -15.21 5.01 11.85
CA GLN A 150 -14.92 3.62 12.21
C GLN A 150 -13.41 3.39 12.25
N CYS A 151 -12.79 3.62 13.40
CA CYS A 151 -11.35 3.52 13.59
C CYS A 151 -10.92 2.30 14.42
N SER A 152 -9.79 1.70 14.05
CA SER A 152 -9.11 0.66 14.80
C SER A 152 -7.60 0.85 14.80
N SER A 153 -6.93 0.48 15.89
CA SER A 153 -5.46 0.54 15.99
C SER A 153 -4.75 -0.66 15.35
N SER A 154 -5.52 -1.68 14.94
CA SER A 154 -4.99 -2.96 14.42
C SER A 154 -5.75 -3.49 13.20
N THR A 155 -7.04 -3.19 13.07
CA THR A 155 -7.87 -3.62 11.94
C THR A 155 -7.75 -2.60 10.82
N GLY A 156 -7.21 -3.02 9.68
CA GLY A 156 -7.14 -2.17 8.49
C GLY A 156 -8.51 -1.89 7.86
N CYS A 157 -8.50 -1.12 6.77
CA CYS A 157 -9.67 -0.82 5.96
C CYS A 157 -9.42 -1.22 4.50
N THR A 158 -10.52 -1.44 3.76
CA THR A 158 -10.49 -1.83 2.35
C THR A 158 -11.58 -1.08 1.59
N VAL A 159 -11.24 -0.59 0.40
CA VAL A 159 -12.18 0.00 -0.57
C VAL A 159 -12.01 -0.69 -1.92
N SER A 160 -12.99 -0.52 -2.79
CA SER A 160 -12.90 -0.98 -4.18
C SER A 160 -13.19 0.11 -5.19
N LEU A 161 -12.67 -0.07 -6.40
CA LEU A 161 -12.85 0.82 -7.55
C LEU A 161 -13.01 0.00 -8.83
N SER A 162 -14.09 0.21 -9.58
CA SER A 162 -14.34 -0.56 -10.82
C SER A 162 -13.56 -0.04 -12.03
N SER A 163 -13.31 1.27 -12.10
CA SER A 163 -12.54 1.91 -13.18
C SER A 163 -12.01 3.28 -12.75
N GLY A 164 -11.02 3.80 -13.47
CA GLY A 164 -10.47 5.14 -13.23
C GLY A 164 -9.16 5.10 -12.45
N THR A 165 -8.92 6.10 -11.60
CA THR A 165 -7.66 6.21 -10.83
C THR A 165 -7.94 6.23 -9.34
N ALA A 166 -7.27 5.34 -8.60
CA ALA A 166 -7.14 5.42 -7.16
C ALA A 166 -5.77 5.98 -6.79
N THR A 167 -5.74 7.00 -5.94
CA THR A 167 -4.54 7.66 -5.46
C THR A 167 -4.37 7.38 -3.97
N ILE A 168 -3.28 6.72 -3.62
CA ILE A 168 -2.82 6.53 -2.25
C ILE A 168 -1.97 7.74 -1.87
N VAL A 169 -2.52 8.63 -1.05
CA VAL A 169 -1.90 9.90 -0.68
C VAL A 169 -1.13 9.73 0.62
N PHE A 170 0.15 10.11 0.62
CA PHE A 170 0.94 10.30 1.84
C PHE A 170 0.96 11.78 2.19
N SER A 171 0.60 12.12 3.42
CA SER A 171 0.58 13.50 3.92
C SER A 171 0.93 13.56 5.40
N ASP A 172 1.27 14.75 5.90
CA ASP A 172 1.45 14.94 7.35
C ASP A 172 0.17 14.55 8.10
N SER A 173 0.35 13.98 9.31
CA SER A 173 -0.74 13.46 10.16
C SER A 173 -1.57 14.54 10.84
#